data_AF-A0A418Y8D9-F1
#
_entry.id   AF-A0A418Y8D9-F1
#
_cell.length_a   1.000
_cell.length_b   1.000
_cell.length_c   1.000
_cell.angle_alpha   90.00
_cell.angle_beta   90.00
_cell.angle_gamma   90.00
#
_symmetry.space_group_name_H-M   'P 1'
#
loop_
_entity.id
_entity.type
_entity.pdbx_description
1 polymer ?
#
loop_
_entity_poly.entity_id
_entity_poly.type
_entity_poly.pdbx_seq_one_letter_code
_entity_poly.pdbx_strand_id
1 'polypeptide(L)'
;MDPARLELEISEEVLMRDVDSSKHILTRLKALGVRLAVDDFGTGYSSLSCLTRFPLDALKIDRSFISAIGARGDAGDIASVAIAMGGILRYRIVAQGVEAQCQWTS
;
A
#
# COMPACT_ATOMS: atom_id res chain seq x y z
N MET A 1 -4.21 -10.50 23.49
CA MET A 1 -4.94 -10.41 22.19
C MET A 1 -4.19 -11.26 21.18
N ASP A 2 -4.89 -11.95 20.29
CA ASP A 2 -4.26 -12.72 19.21
C ASP A 2 -3.55 -11.76 18.23
N PRO A 3 -2.23 -11.89 18.01
CA PRO A 3 -1.49 -11.05 17.07
C PRO A 3 -2.06 -11.06 15.65
N ALA A 4 -2.71 -12.15 15.22
CA ALA A 4 -3.32 -12.25 13.89
C ALA A 4 -4.51 -11.29 13.67
N ARG A 5 -5.02 -10.69 14.76
CA ARG A 5 -6.06 -9.66 14.74
C ARG A 5 -5.50 -8.24 14.74
N LEU A 6 -4.18 -8.08 14.83
CA LEU A 6 -3.52 -6.79 14.77
C LEU A 6 -2.98 -6.57 13.36
N GLU A 7 -3.32 -5.41 12.81
CA GLU A 7 -2.69 -4.87 11.60
C GLU A 7 -1.91 -3.63 11.98
N LEU A 8 -0.63 -3.60 11.60
CA LEU A 8 0.22 -2.44 11.77
C LEU A 8 0.36 -1.73 10.42
N GLU A 9 0.06 -0.43 10.43
CA GLU A 9 0.24 0.46 9.30
C GLU A 9 1.55 1.22 9.46
N ILE A 10 2.35 1.24 8.39
CA ILE A 10 3.64 1.94 8.35
C ILE A 10 3.62 2.87 7.17
N SER A 11 3.90 4.16 7.37
CA SER A 11 3.98 5.09 6.25
C SER A 11 5.11 4.75 5.29
N GLU A 12 4.89 5.05 4.02
CA GLU A 12 5.84 4.84 2.94
C GLU A 12 7.22 5.46 3.24
N GLU A 13 7.24 6.69 3.75
CA GLU A 13 8.47 7.41 4.09
C GLU A 13 9.28 6.69 5.17
N VAL A 14 8.63 6.21 6.24
CA VAL A 14 9.32 5.53 7.35
C VAL A 14 9.90 4.21 6.88
N LEU A 15 9.16 3.48 6.04
CA LEU A 15 9.61 2.22 5.47
C LEU A 15 10.86 2.38 4.61
N MET A 16 10.94 3.50 3.86
CA MET A 16 12.03 3.76 2.92
C MET A 16 13.22 4.50 3.53
N ARG A 17 13.07 5.11 4.72
CA ARG A 17 14.16 5.81 5.41
C ARG A 17 15.33 4.88 5.76
N ASP A 18 15.04 3.66 6.20
CA ASP A 18 16.03 2.61 6.47
C ASP A 18 15.44 1.24 6.10
N VAL A 19 15.67 0.85 4.84
CA VAL A 19 15.07 -0.35 4.25
C VAL A 19 15.50 -1.63 4.97
N ASP A 20 16.77 -1.75 5.32
CA ASP A 20 17.30 -3.00 5.90
C ASP A 20 16.86 -3.18 7.34
N SER A 21 16.90 -2.11 8.14
CA SER A 21 16.38 -2.11 9.51
C SER A 21 14.87 -2.36 9.54
N SER A 22 14.12 -1.64 8.70
CA SER A 22 12.67 -1.80 8.59
C SER A 22 12.30 -3.22 8.18
N LYS A 23 12.96 -3.79 7.17
CA LYS A 23 12.73 -5.17 6.76
C LYS A 23 13.00 -6.15 7.89
N HIS A 24 14.08 -5.97 8.65
CA HIS A 24 14.41 -6.85 9.77
C HIS A 24 13.32 -6.81 10.86
N ILE A 25 12.88 -5.62 11.27
CA ILE A 25 11.84 -5.43 12.29
C ILE A 25 10.51 -6.02 11.81
N LEU A 26 10.09 -5.68 10.60
CA LEU A 26 8.83 -6.14 10.03
C LEU A 26 8.81 -7.65 9.86
N THR A 27 9.92 -8.28 9.49
CA THR A 27 10.01 -9.74 9.41
C THR A 27 9.79 -10.40 10.78
N ARG A 28 10.32 -9.81 11.86
CA ARG A 28 10.09 -10.32 13.22
C ARG A 28 8.64 -10.14 13.66
N LEU A 29 8.02 -9.00 13.36
CA LEU A 29 6.59 -8.78 13.63
C LEU A 29 5.71 -9.76 12.85
N LYS A 30 6.05 -10.00 11.59
CA LYS A 30 5.36 -10.97 10.74
C LYS A 30 5.42 -12.39 11.31
N ALA A 31 6.58 -12.78 11.85
CA ALA A 31 6.77 -14.07 12.50
C ALA A 31 5.92 -14.25 13.78
N LEU A 32 5.52 -13.14 14.43
CA LEU A 32 4.57 -13.17 15.55
C LEU A 32 3.12 -13.31 15.11
N GLY A 33 2.84 -13.27 13.80
CA GLY A 33 1.50 -13.35 13.23
C GLY A 33 0.83 -12.00 12.97
N VAL A 34 1.53 -10.88 13.20
CA VAL A 34 0.99 -9.53 12.95
C VAL A 34 0.84 -9.30 11.44
N ARG A 35 -0.27 -8.66 11.04
CA ARG A 35 -0.49 -8.23 9.65
C ARG A 35 0.17 -6.88 9.42
N LEU A 36 0.73 -6.67 8.25
CA LEU A 36 1.51 -5.48 7.93
C LEU A 36 0.94 -4.81 6.68
N ALA A 37 0.67 -3.50 6.79
CA ALA A 37 0.21 -2.68 5.69
C ALA A 37 1.17 -1.50 5.51
N VAL A 38 1.41 -1.10 4.27
CA VAL A 38 2.02 0.21 3.99
C VAL A 38 0.91 1.24 3.80
N ASP A 39 1.10 2.41 4.39
CA ASP A 39 0.20 3.55 4.30
C ASP A 39 0.73 4.58 3.28
N ASP A 40 -0.17 5.43 2.80
CA ASP A 40 0.13 6.54 1.89
C ASP A 40 0.85 6.12 0.59
N PHE A 41 0.60 4.90 0.09
CA PHE A 41 1.26 4.44 -1.13
C PHE A 41 0.87 5.31 -2.32
N GLY A 42 1.88 5.79 -3.04
CA GLY A 42 1.74 6.67 -4.21
C GLY A 42 2.21 8.10 -3.94
N THR A 43 2.61 8.43 -2.72
CA THR A 43 3.10 9.77 -2.37
C THR A 43 4.54 10.05 -2.85
N GLY A 44 5.24 9.03 -3.38
CA GLY A 44 6.43 9.21 -4.21
C GLY A 44 7.76 8.80 -3.58
N TYR A 45 7.75 8.02 -2.49
CA TYR A 45 8.95 7.57 -1.79
C TYR A 45 9.44 6.18 -2.23
N SER A 46 8.62 5.42 -2.97
CA SER A 46 8.78 3.99 -3.23
C SER A 46 8.42 3.61 -4.65
N SER A 47 9.21 2.72 -5.22
CA SER A 47 8.79 1.89 -6.34
C SER A 47 8.10 0.62 -5.85
N LEU A 48 7.20 0.06 -6.66
CA LEU A 48 6.61 -1.27 -6.38
C LEU A 48 7.69 -2.36 -6.22
N SER A 49 8.78 -2.27 -6.98
CA SER A 49 9.92 -3.19 -6.86
C SER A 49 10.62 -3.10 -5.51
N CYS A 50 10.57 -1.96 -4.82
CA CYS A 50 11.10 -1.84 -3.47
C CYS A 50 10.16 -2.52 -2.46
N LEU A 51 8.84 -2.35 -2.63
CA LEU A 51 7.83 -2.93 -1.75
C LEU A 51 7.84 -4.46 -1.74
N THR A 52 8.18 -5.11 -2.85
CA THR A 52 8.32 -6.58 -2.91
C THR A 52 9.42 -7.14 -2.00
N ARG A 53 10.29 -6.29 -1.43
CA ARG A 53 11.34 -6.70 -0.49
C ARG A 53 10.82 -6.88 0.95
N PHE A 54 9.64 -6.34 1.26
CA PHE A 54 9.06 -6.32 2.59
C PHE A 54 7.96 -7.38 2.73
N PRO A 55 7.76 -7.95 3.94
CA PRO A 55 6.75 -8.95 4.21
C PRO A 55 5.36 -8.33 4.43
N LEU A 56 4.89 -7.51 3.48
CA LEU A 56 3.63 -6.78 3.56
C LEU A 56 2.43 -7.65 3.15
N ASP A 57 1.28 -7.41 3.75
CA ASP A 57 -0.01 -8.03 3.40
C ASP A 57 -0.89 -7.09 2.58
N ALA A 58 -0.79 -5.79 2.83
CA ALA A 58 -1.68 -4.80 2.25
C ALA A 58 -0.94 -3.55 1.78
N LEU A 59 -1.48 -2.96 0.72
CA LEU A 59 -1.10 -1.64 0.24
C LEU A 59 -2.31 -0.72 0.38
N LYS A 60 -2.19 0.33 1.19
CA LYS A 60 -3.21 1.37 1.26
C LYS A 60 -2.86 2.47 0.27
N ILE A 61 -3.71 2.63 -0.73
CA ILE A 61 -3.53 3.63 -1.79
C ILE A 61 -4.00 4.99 -1.26
N ASP A 62 -3.14 5.99 -1.29
CA ASP A 62 -3.46 7.32 -0.78
C ASP A 62 -4.65 7.93 -1.54
N ARG A 63 -5.42 8.76 -0.83
CA ARG A 63 -6.58 9.47 -1.38
C ARG A 63 -6.23 10.36 -2.57
N SER A 64 -5.00 10.90 -2.67
CA SER A 64 -4.59 11.71 -3.82
C SER A 64 -4.63 10.90 -5.12
N PHE A 65 -4.26 9.61 -5.07
CA PHE A 65 -4.37 8.69 -6.20
C PHE A 65 -5.83 8.32 -6.49
N ILE A 66 -6.60 8.01 -5.45
CA ILE A 66 -8.03 7.67 -5.60
C ILE A 66 -8.82 8.84 -6.19
N SER A 67 -8.49 10.08 -5.81
CA SER A 67 -9.12 11.29 -6.33
C SER A 67 -8.88 11.50 -7.83
N ALA A 68 -7.81 10.93 -8.39
CA ALA A 68 -7.50 11.02 -9.81
C ALA A 68 -8.28 9.98 -10.66
N ILE A 69 -8.86 8.95 -10.04
CA ILE A 69 -9.63 7.93 -10.77
C ILE A 69 -10.88 8.57 -11.38
N GLY A 70 -11.05 8.38 -12.69
CA GLY A 70 -12.13 8.98 -13.48
C GLY A 70 -11.84 10.40 -13.97
N ALA A 71 -10.70 11.01 -13.60
CA ALA A 71 -10.20 12.21 -14.25
C ALA A 71 -9.66 11.86 -15.66
N ARG A 72 -9.71 12.82 -16.59
CA ARG A 72 -9.11 12.65 -17.92
C ARG A 72 -7.61 12.90 -17.86
N GLY A 73 -6.83 11.99 -18.46
CA GLY A 73 -5.37 12.11 -18.62
C GLY A 73 -4.58 11.17 -17.72
N ASP A 74 -3.25 11.29 -17.81
CA ASP A 74 -2.29 10.32 -17.27
C ASP A 74 -2.47 9.99 -15.79
N ALA A 75 -2.94 10.94 -14.97
CA ALA A 75 -3.11 10.73 -13.54
C ALA A 75 -4.13 9.63 -13.20
N GLY A 76 -5.25 9.56 -13.93
CA GLY A 76 -6.28 8.52 -13.72
C GLY A 76 -5.81 7.14 -14.18
N ASP A 77 -5.07 7.09 -15.29
CA ASP A 77 -4.48 5.86 -15.81
C ASP A 77 -3.40 5.32 -14.87
N ILE A 78 -2.51 6.19 -14.36
CA ILE A 78 -1.48 5.81 -13.38
C ILE A 78 -2.10 5.26 -12.10
N ALA A 79 -3.16 5.90 -11.59
CA ALA A 79 -3.87 5.42 -10.40
C ALA A 79 -4.49 4.02 -10.62
N SER A 80 -5.13 3.80 -11.76
CA SER A 80 -5.73 2.51 -12.12
C SER A 80 -4.66 1.41 -12.26
N VAL A 81 -3.52 1.73 -12.89
CA VAL A 81 -2.40 0.78 -13.03
C VAL A 81 -1.78 0.46 -11.67
N ALA A 82 -1.60 1.44 -10.79
CA ALA A 82 -1.07 1.22 -9.44
C ALA A 82 -1.93 0.24 -8.63
N ILE A 83 -3.26 0.39 -8.69
CA ILE A 83 -4.22 -0.53 -8.06
C ILE A 83 -4.09 -1.94 -8.66
N ALA A 84 -4.09 -2.04 -9.99
CA ALA A 84 -3.99 -3.32 -10.69
C ALA A 84 -2.68 -4.05 -10.36
N MET A 85 -1.55 -3.34 -10.34
CA MET A 85 -0.25 -3.91 -10.00
C MET A 85 -0.20 -4.44 -8.56
N GLY A 86 -0.80 -3.73 -7.62
CA GLY A 86 -0.90 -4.20 -6.24
C GLY A 86 -1.64 -5.54 -6.14
N GLY A 87 -2.73 -5.70 -6.90
CA GLY A 87 -3.45 -6.97 -7.01
C GLY A 87 -2.61 -8.10 -7.64
N ILE A 88 -1.84 -7.80 -8.69
CA ILE A 88 -0.92 -8.77 -9.33
C ILE A 88 0.15 -9.26 -8.35
N LEU A 89 0.66 -8.37 -7.50
CA LEU A 89 1.64 -8.69 -6.45
C LEU A 89 1.02 -9.42 -5.25
N ARG A 90 -0.28 -9.75 -5.32
CA ARG A 90 -1.05 -10.48 -4.30
C ARG A 90 -1.17 -9.72 -2.98
N TYR A 91 -1.00 -8.41 -3.00
CA TYR A 91 -1.32 -7.57 -1.88
C TYR A 91 -2.83 -7.36 -1.79
N ARG A 92 -3.34 -7.27 -0.57
CA ARG A 92 -4.68 -6.73 -0.33
C ARG A 92 -4.64 -5.21 -0.55
N ILE A 93 -5.41 -4.72 -1.52
CA ILE A 93 -5.47 -3.29 -1.81
C ILE A 93 -6.58 -2.64 -0.98
N VAL A 94 -6.26 -1.50 -0.36
CA VAL A 94 -7.19 -0.68 0.40
C VAL A 94 -7.18 0.71 -0.21
N ALA A 95 -8.27 1.08 -0.90
CA ALA A 95 -8.44 2.42 -1.45
C ALA A 95 -8.90 3.38 -0.34
N GLN A 96 -8.18 4.48 -0.12
CA GLN A 96 -8.56 5.50 0.85
C GLN A 96 -9.26 6.68 0.18
N GLY A 97 -10.23 7.29 0.87
CA GLY A 97 -10.89 8.49 0.36
C GLY A 97 -11.74 8.24 -0.89
N VAL A 98 -12.38 7.06 -0.98
CA VAL A 98 -13.40 6.80 -2.00
C VAL A 98 -14.63 7.66 -1.68
N GLU A 99 -14.93 8.61 -2.55
CA GLU A 99 -16.02 9.59 -2.41
C GLU A 99 -17.04 9.50 -3.55
N ALA A 100 -16.69 8.87 -4.67
CA ALA A 100 -17.54 8.76 -5.85
C ALA A 100 -17.67 7.31 -6.35
N GLN A 101 -18.81 6.99 -6.96
CA GLN A 101 -19.09 5.65 -7.48
C GLN A 101 -18.06 5.19 -8.52
N CYS A 102 -17.55 6.10 -9.35
CA CYS A 102 -16.53 5.79 -10.36
C CYS A 102 -15.22 5.27 -9.75
N GLN A 103 -14.90 5.64 -8.51
CA GLN A 103 -13.69 5.21 -7.79
C GLN A 103 -13.84 3.82 -7.17
N TRP A 104 -15.08 3.36 -6.92
CA TRP A 104 -15.36 2.06 -6.31
C TRP A 104 -15.34 0.90 -7.31
N THR A 105 -15.65 1.18 -8.58
CA THR A 105 -15.79 0.17 -9.62
C THR A 105 -14.50 -0.13 -10.40
N SER A 106 -13.38 0.51 -10.02
CA SER A 106 -12.07 0.41 -10.67
C SER A 106 -11.23 -0.78 -10.22
#